data_AF-A0A937QZ74-F1
#
_entry.id   AF-A0A937QZ74-F1
#
_cell.length_a   1.000
_cell.length_b   1.000
_cell.length_c   1.000
_cell.angle_alpha   90.00
_cell.angle_beta   90.00
_cell.angle_gamma   90.00
#
_symmetry.space_group_name_H-M   'P 1'
#
loop_
_entity.id
_entity.type
_entity.pdbx_description
1 polymer ?
#
loop_
_entity_poly.entity_id
_entity_poly.type
_entity_poly.pdbx_seq_one_letter_code
_entity_poly.pdbx_strand_id
1 'polypeptide(L)'
;MVSNLTRMIEQVSREKGVEQEMLIKALEEAVKAAAKKKLGPDYELEASYNEEVGEIEVFEFKEVADDVTNEHLQISLDEAREMDPESELGDSLGIKMDTDTFGRIAAQSAKQVIMQRLKEAERDIVFDDFKDRRGEIINGIVQRFDRGSIVVNLGRTEAELPPKEQVPKESYKQGDRIRGYILEVRQFSRGPQIILSRTHPNLLSALFENEVPEIGEGIVQIMQVSREPGSRAKIAVSSRDSDVDPVGACVGMKGRRVQAVVQELRGEKIDIVTWNPDQAKFICNALAPAEIIRVIVDEANHSMEVVVADDQLSLAIGRRGQNVRLASRLTGWNLDVTGETNYNQTLKKGYESLLQLEGVGEKRASDLYEYGFRSAEDVALALVDELASIKGISEEGAANLIEDAKKRMDEQTLEEDSGEDAELEAQPIQAKDETVSEEIPHGES
;
A
#
# COMPACT_ATOMS: atom_id res chain seq x y z
N MET A 1 -49.81 -3.59 29.08
CA MET A 1 -49.04 -2.42 28.62
C MET A 1 -47.83 -2.97 27.91
N VAL A 2 -47.66 -2.72 26.61
CA VAL A 2 -46.50 -3.24 25.85
C VAL A 2 -45.23 -2.78 26.56
N SER A 3 -44.42 -3.72 27.03
CA SER A 3 -43.19 -3.42 27.76
C SER A 3 -42.24 -2.57 26.89
N ASN A 4 -41.35 -1.81 27.52
CA ASN A 4 -40.30 -1.08 26.79
C ASN A 4 -39.40 -2.02 25.97
N LEU A 5 -39.28 -3.29 26.37
CA LEU A 5 -38.38 -4.26 25.75
C LEU A 5 -38.92 -4.75 24.41
N THR A 6 -40.22 -5.08 24.31
CA THR A 6 -40.85 -5.49 23.04
C THR A 6 -40.69 -4.42 21.96
N ARG A 7 -40.96 -3.15 22.32
CA ARG A 7 -40.79 -2.01 21.40
C ARG A 7 -39.34 -1.82 20.96
N MET A 8 -38.37 -2.05 21.85
CA MET A 8 -36.94 -1.99 21.51
C MET A 8 -36.53 -3.10 20.55
N ILE A 9 -37.00 -4.33 20.77
CA ILE A 9 -36.72 -5.48 19.90
C ILE A 9 -37.28 -5.22 18.50
N GLU A 10 -38.54 -4.78 18.41
CA GLU A 10 -39.19 -4.43 17.14
C GLU A 10 -38.48 -3.29 16.42
N GLN A 11 -38.10 -2.23 17.14
CA GLN A 11 -37.41 -1.08 16.56
C GLN A 11 -36.05 -1.48 15.97
N VAL A 12 -35.25 -2.22 16.73
CA VAL A 12 -33.91 -2.67 16.28
C VAL A 12 -34.03 -3.61 15.09
N SER A 13 -35.00 -4.53 15.10
CA SER A 13 -35.26 -5.44 13.98
C SER A 13 -35.64 -4.67 12.72
N ARG A 14 -36.55 -3.69 12.84
CA ARG A 14 -37.04 -2.90 11.69
C ARG A 14 -36.02 -1.93 11.11
N GLU A 15 -35.23 -1.26 11.95
CA GLU A 15 -34.29 -0.23 11.49
C GLU A 15 -33.01 -0.83 10.87
N LYS A 16 -32.60 -2.03 11.30
CA LYS A 16 -31.27 -2.58 10.98
C LYS A 16 -31.29 -4.00 10.41
N GLY A 17 -32.46 -4.60 10.22
CA GLY A 17 -32.62 -5.88 9.53
C GLY A 17 -32.16 -7.10 10.34
N VAL A 18 -32.10 -6.99 11.67
CA VAL A 18 -31.75 -8.12 12.55
C VAL A 18 -32.99 -8.96 12.82
N GLU A 19 -32.89 -10.28 12.69
CA GLU A 19 -33.99 -11.20 13.01
C GLU A 19 -34.35 -11.14 14.51
N GLN A 20 -35.65 -11.01 14.81
CA GLN A 20 -36.14 -10.88 16.19
C GLN A 20 -35.78 -12.09 17.05
N GLU A 21 -35.89 -13.29 16.49
CA GLU A 21 -35.61 -14.54 17.20
C GLU A 21 -34.14 -14.62 17.65
N MET A 22 -33.20 -14.17 16.80
CA MET A 22 -31.78 -14.12 17.15
C MET A 22 -31.52 -13.12 18.29
N LEU A 23 -32.23 -11.99 18.29
CA LEU A 23 -32.10 -10.98 19.33
C LEU A 23 -32.65 -11.48 20.67
N ILE A 24 -33.79 -12.18 20.66
CA ILE A 24 -34.42 -12.78 21.84
C ILE A 24 -33.51 -13.84 22.46
N LYS A 25 -32.97 -14.78 21.68
CA LYS A 25 -32.04 -15.80 22.18
C LYS A 25 -30.78 -15.17 22.80
N ALA A 26 -30.21 -14.16 22.16
CA ALA A 26 -29.05 -13.45 22.70
C ALA A 26 -29.35 -12.74 24.02
N LEU A 27 -30.57 -12.19 24.16
CA LEU A 27 -31.04 -11.55 25.37
C LEU A 27 -31.18 -12.55 26.52
N GLU A 28 -31.81 -13.70 26.27
CA GLU A 28 -31.95 -14.80 27.22
C GLU A 28 -30.59 -15.27 27.74
N GLU A 29 -29.65 -15.60 26.84
CA GLU A 29 -28.30 -16.03 27.19
C GLU A 29 -27.57 -15.02 28.09
N ALA A 30 -27.72 -13.74 27.80
CA ALA A 30 -27.03 -12.69 28.53
C ALA A 30 -27.65 -12.40 29.90
N VAL A 31 -28.98 -12.46 30.01
CA VAL A 31 -29.65 -12.36 31.32
C VAL A 31 -29.28 -13.57 32.18
N LYS A 32 -29.26 -14.78 31.60
CA LYS A 32 -28.77 -16.00 32.27
C LYS A 32 -27.33 -15.84 32.74
N ALA A 33 -26.42 -15.33 31.89
CA ALA A 33 -25.03 -15.10 32.26
C ALA A 33 -24.88 -14.05 33.37
N ALA A 34 -25.68 -12.98 33.34
CA ALA A 34 -25.67 -11.94 34.36
C ALA A 34 -26.22 -12.46 35.71
N ALA A 35 -27.28 -13.27 35.68
CA ALA A 35 -27.83 -13.92 36.85
C ALA A 35 -26.81 -14.91 37.47
N LYS A 36 -26.18 -15.74 36.64
CA LYS A 36 -25.12 -16.69 37.06
C LYS A 36 -23.91 -15.99 37.69
N LYS A 37 -23.50 -14.84 37.15
CA LYS A 37 -22.40 -14.04 37.72
C LYS A 37 -22.72 -13.49 39.11
N LYS A 38 -23.99 -13.22 39.41
CA LYS A 38 -24.41 -12.65 40.69
C LYS A 38 -24.67 -13.71 41.76
N LEU A 39 -25.28 -14.82 41.39
CA LEU A 39 -25.66 -15.89 42.32
C LEU A 39 -24.52 -16.88 42.56
N GLY A 40 -23.72 -17.16 41.53
CA GLY A 40 -22.65 -18.14 41.58
C GLY A 40 -22.79 -19.18 40.48
N PRO A 41 -21.71 -19.95 40.19
CA PRO A 41 -21.71 -20.94 39.13
C PRO A 41 -22.58 -22.16 39.42
N ASP A 42 -22.92 -22.38 40.71
CA ASP A 42 -23.58 -23.58 41.23
C ASP A 42 -25.10 -23.58 41.09
N TYR A 43 -25.68 -22.47 40.61
CA TYR A 43 -27.12 -22.38 40.33
C TYR A 43 -27.41 -22.81 38.89
N GLU A 44 -28.45 -23.63 38.73
CA GLU A 44 -29.00 -23.97 37.43
C GLU A 44 -30.10 -22.97 37.05
N LEU A 45 -29.78 -22.09 36.09
CA LEU A 45 -30.63 -20.97 35.73
C LEU A 45 -31.06 -21.07 34.26
N GLU A 46 -32.30 -20.72 33.99
CA GLU A 46 -32.82 -20.49 32.64
C GLU A 46 -33.42 -19.09 32.57
N ALA A 47 -33.24 -18.43 31.43
CA ALA A 47 -33.90 -17.17 31.16
C ALA A 47 -34.73 -17.35 29.90
N SER A 48 -35.99 -16.93 29.95
CA SER A 48 -36.94 -17.07 28.85
C SER A 48 -37.67 -15.74 28.63
N TYR A 49 -37.81 -15.34 27.38
CA TYR A 49 -38.58 -14.16 27.01
C TYR A 49 -40.07 -14.49 26.92
N ASN A 50 -40.87 -13.83 27.74
CA ASN A 50 -42.32 -13.95 27.69
C ASN A 50 -42.87 -12.89 26.72
N GLU A 51 -43.38 -13.32 25.56
CA GLU A 51 -43.92 -12.43 24.53
C GLU A 51 -45.17 -11.65 24.96
N GLU A 52 -46.03 -12.25 25.81
CA GLU A 52 -47.28 -11.64 26.25
C GLU A 52 -47.05 -10.49 27.23
N VAL A 53 -46.12 -10.69 28.16
CA VAL A 53 -45.73 -9.70 29.17
C VAL A 53 -44.67 -8.75 28.61
N GLY A 54 -43.88 -9.22 27.64
CA GLY A 54 -42.78 -8.49 27.03
C GLY A 54 -41.55 -8.40 27.93
N GLU A 55 -41.36 -9.32 28.87
CA GLU A 55 -40.27 -9.29 29.86
C GLU A 55 -39.46 -10.59 29.81
N ILE A 56 -38.21 -10.53 30.25
CA ILE A 56 -37.37 -11.72 30.39
C ILE A 56 -37.53 -12.21 31.83
N GLU A 57 -37.99 -13.45 31.95
CA GLU A 57 -38.17 -14.13 33.22
C GLU A 57 -36.98 -15.05 33.47
N VAL A 58 -36.53 -15.12 34.72
CA VAL A 58 -35.42 -16.01 35.12
C VAL A 58 -35.97 -17.05 36.06
N PHE A 59 -35.71 -18.32 35.74
CA PHE A 59 -36.09 -19.49 36.51
C PHE A 59 -34.85 -20.15 37.08
N GLU A 60 -34.93 -20.52 38.35
CA GLU A 60 -33.95 -21.37 39.04
C GLU A 60 -34.50 -22.80 39.07
N PHE A 61 -33.75 -23.75 38.53
CA PHE A 61 -34.13 -25.16 38.54
C PHE A 61 -33.51 -25.88 39.73
N LYS A 62 -34.35 -26.62 40.45
CA LYS A 62 -33.94 -27.48 41.56
C LYS A 62 -34.50 -28.89 41.38
N GLU A 63 -33.67 -29.88 41.65
CA GLU A 63 -34.05 -31.29 41.69
C GLU A 63 -34.79 -31.61 42.99
N VAL A 64 -35.94 -32.26 42.90
CA VAL A 64 -36.71 -32.69 44.06
C VAL A 64 -36.01 -33.91 44.67
N ALA A 65 -35.43 -33.73 45.86
CA ALA A 65 -34.67 -34.75 46.57
C ALA A 65 -35.28 -35.07 47.95
N ASP A 66 -35.07 -36.30 48.42
CA ASP A 66 -35.50 -36.73 49.76
C ASP A 66 -34.58 -36.13 50.83
N ASP A 67 -33.26 -36.22 50.61
CA ASP A 67 -32.23 -35.57 51.44
C ASP A 67 -31.57 -34.42 50.65
N VAL A 68 -31.77 -33.18 51.10
CA VAL A 68 -31.17 -31.99 50.48
C VAL A 68 -29.70 -31.89 50.86
N THR A 69 -28.82 -32.23 49.91
CA THR A 69 -27.35 -32.14 50.08
C THR A 69 -26.78 -30.81 49.59
N ASN A 70 -27.47 -30.15 48.65
CA ASN A 70 -27.11 -28.83 48.13
C ASN A 70 -28.37 -27.98 47.94
N GLU A 71 -28.59 -27.01 48.82
CA GLU A 71 -29.76 -26.10 48.82
C GLU A 71 -29.88 -25.24 47.54
N HIS A 72 -28.82 -25.13 46.74
CA HIS A 72 -28.81 -24.40 45.47
C HIS A 72 -29.27 -25.23 44.27
N LEU A 73 -29.20 -26.56 44.36
CA LEU A 73 -29.55 -27.48 43.28
C LEU A 73 -30.69 -28.43 43.65
N GLN A 74 -31.05 -28.53 44.93
CA GLN A 74 -32.04 -29.46 45.43
C GLN A 74 -33.09 -28.76 46.28
N ILE A 75 -34.32 -29.28 46.23
CA ILE A 75 -35.47 -28.88 47.06
C ILE A 75 -36.09 -30.11 47.68
N SER A 76 -36.62 -29.99 48.90
CA SER A 76 -37.30 -31.12 49.55
C SER A 76 -38.63 -31.43 48.87
N LEU A 77 -39.07 -32.70 48.91
CA LEU A 77 -40.37 -33.10 48.34
C LEU A 77 -41.55 -32.33 48.96
N ASP A 78 -41.48 -31.99 50.24
CA ASP A 78 -42.53 -31.24 50.93
C ASP A 78 -42.62 -29.80 50.42
N GLU A 79 -41.48 -29.10 50.29
CA GLU A 79 -41.43 -27.73 49.74
C GLU A 79 -41.79 -27.71 48.24
N ALA A 80 -41.37 -28.73 47.48
CA ALA A 80 -41.74 -28.86 46.07
C ALA A 80 -43.26 -29.00 45.90
N ARG A 81 -43.92 -29.80 46.76
CA ARG A 81 -45.38 -29.99 46.76
C ARG A 81 -46.18 -28.78 47.21
N GLU A 82 -45.59 -27.87 47.97
CA GLU A 82 -46.23 -26.57 48.28
C GLU A 82 -46.32 -25.67 47.05
N MET A 83 -45.35 -25.78 46.13
CA MET A 83 -45.31 -25.01 44.89
C MET A 83 -46.06 -25.69 43.75
N ASP A 84 -45.85 -26.99 43.56
CA ASP A 84 -46.53 -27.83 42.59
C ASP A 84 -46.97 -29.17 43.21
N PRO A 85 -48.28 -29.34 43.49
CA PRO A 85 -48.83 -30.54 44.14
C PRO A 85 -48.56 -31.86 43.43
N GLU A 86 -48.23 -31.85 42.12
CA GLU A 86 -47.93 -33.06 41.35
C GLU A 86 -46.44 -33.45 41.37
N SER A 87 -45.59 -32.74 42.12
CA SER A 87 -44.15 -33.02 42.19
C SER A 87 -43.82 -34.42 42.75
N GLU A 88 -42.95 -35.14 42.04
CA GLU A 88 -42.36 -36.43 42.43
C GLU A 88 -40.85 -36.31 42.73
N LEU A 89 -40.29 -37.32 43.40
CA LEU A 89 -38.84 -37.38 43.65
C LEU A 89 -38.07 -37.54 42.33
N GLY A 90 -37.05 -36.70 42.13
CA GLY A 90 -36.25 -36.64 40.91
C GLY A 90 -36.74 -35.66 39.85
N ASP A 91 -37.89 -35.00 40.06
CA ASP A 91 -38.37 -33.95 39.15
C ASP A 91 -37.49 -32.69 39.24
N SER A 92 -37.45 -31.91 38.14
CA SER A 92 -36.77 -30.62 38.12
C SER A 92 -37.82 -29.50 38.15
N LEU A 93 -37.88 -28.79 39.27
CA LEU A 93 -38.85 -27.72 39.50
C LEU A 93 -38.22 -26.36 39.16
N GLY A 94 -38.85 -25.63 38.24
CA GLY A 94 -38.46 -24.27 37.85
C GLY A 94 -39.12 -23.22 38.74
N ILE A 95 -38.35 -22.59 39.62
CA ILE A 95 -38.83 -21.54 40.53
C ILE A 95 -38.56 -20.17 39.91
N LYS A 96 -39.63 -19.40 39.68
CA LYS A 96 -39.52 -18.03 39.13
C LYS A 96 -38.84 -17.11 40.15
N MET A 97 -37.77 -16.45 39.74
CA MET A 97 -37.03 -15.51 40.58
C MET A 97 -37.72 -14.13 40.66
N ASP A 98 -37.52 -13.44 41.78
CA ASP A 98 -38.14 -12.13 42.03
C ASP A 98 -37.63 -11.02 41.08
N THR A 99 -38.58 -10.32 40.48
CA THR A 99 -38.41 -9.34 39.41
C THR A 99 -37.78 -8.02 39.86
N ASP A 100 -37.84 -7.64 41.14
CA ASP A 100 -37.37 -6.31 41.56
C ASP A 100 -35.84 -6.16 41.49
N THR A 101 -35.12 -7.22 41.84
CA THR A 101 -33.66 -7.23 41.85
C THR A 101 -33.09 -7.72 40.51
N PHE A 102 -33.74 -8.71 39.90
CA PHE A 102 -33.32 -9.27 38.61
C PHE A 102 -33.82 -8.47 37.42
N GLY A 103 -34.96 -7.77 37.50
CA GLY A 103 -35.48 -6.93 36.43
C GLY A 103 -34.55 -5.77 36.08
N ARG A 104 -33.89 -5.14 37.05
CA ARG A 104 -32.87 -4.10 36.79
C ARG A 104 -31.63 -4.65 36.09
N ILE A 105 -31.19 -5.85 36.49
CA ILE A 105 -30.03 -6.54 35.90
C ILE A 105 -30.36 -7.03 34.50
N ALA A 106 -31.55 -7.60 34.32
CA ALA A 106 -32.09 -8.04 33.04
C ALA A 106 -32.21 -6.84 32.09
N ALA A 107 -32.73 -5.70 32.54
CA ALA A 107 -32.81 -4.49 31.72
C ALA A 107 -31.43 -3.92 31.32
N GLN A 108 -30.46 -3.88 32.24
CA GLN A 108 -29.10 -3.41 31.92
C GLN A 108 -28.35 -4.36 30.99
N SER A 109 -28.46 -5.67 31.24
CA SER A 109 -27.84 -6.72 30.41
C SER A 109 -28.49 -6.75 29.03
N ALA A 110 -29.82 -6.66 28.97
CA ALA A 110 -30.57 -6.58 27.73
C ALA A 110 -30.15 -5.37 26.90
N LYS A 111 -30.06 -4.19 27.53
CA LYS A 111 -29.55 -2.98 26.86
C LYS A 111 -28.14 -3.18 26.30
N GLN A 112 -27.24 -3.82 27.06
CA GLN A 112 -25.87 -4.07 26.61
C GLN A 112 -25.82 -5.03 25.41
N VAL A 113 -26.61 -6.09 25.44
CA VAL A 113 -26.68 -7.11 24.39
C VAL A 113 -27.31 -6.56 23.13
N ILE A 114 -28.42 -5.84 23.27
CA ILE A 114 -29.05 -5.14 22.15
C ILE A 114 -28.06 -4.18 21.53
N MET A 115 -27.36 -3.36 22.34
CA MET A 115 -26.32 -2.45 21.82
C MET A 115 -25.14 -3.18 21.16
N GLN A 116 -24.77 -4.36 21.66
CA GLN A 116 -23.70 -5.15 21.06
C GLN A 116 -24.14 -5.76 19.72
N ARG A 117 -25.31 -6.41 19.67
CA ARG A 117 -25.91 -6.96 18.45
C ARG A 117 -26.17 -5.88 17.41
N LEU A 118 -26.62 -4.71 17.85
CA LEU A 118 -26.79 -3.53 17.01
C LEU A 118 -25.45 -3.14 16.35
N LYS A 119 -24.37 -3.08 17.13
CA LYS A 119 -23.03 -2.79 16.61
C LYS A 119 -22.52 -3.87 15.66
N GLU A 120 -22.79 -5.15 15.94
CA GLU A 120 -22.42 -6.27 15.07
C GLU A 120 -23.14 -6.21 13.72
N ALA A 121 -24.46 -5.99 13.73
CA ALA A 121 -25.23 -5.83 12.50
C ALA A 121 -24.79 -4.60 11.68
N GLU A 122 -24.52 -3.47 12.33
CA GLU A 122 -23.97 -2.29 11.65
C GLU A 122 -22.61 -2.56 11.01
N ARG A 123 -21.77 -3.38 11.65
CA ARG A 123 -20.45 -3.77 11.13
C ARG A 123 -20.56 -4.61 9.86
N ASP A 124 -21.47 -5.58 9.83
CA ASP A 124 -21.62 -6.47 8.68
C ASP A 124 -22.16 -5.70 7.47
N ILE A 125 -23.14 -4.81 7.68
CA ILE A 125 -23.65 -3.92 6.63
C ILE A 125 -22.53 -3.04 6.06
N VAL A 126 -21.70 -2.45 6.93
CA VAL A 126 -20.58 -1.62 6.47
C VAL A 126 -19.55 -2.46 5.70
N PHE A 127 -19.25 -3.68 6.13
CA PHE A 127 -18.33 -4.53 5.40
C PHE A 127 -18.86 -4.84 3.99
N ASP A 128 -20.13 -5.23 3.90
CA ASP A 128 -20.77 -5.55 2.62
C ASP A 128 -20.88 -4.34 1.68
N ASP A 129 -21.10 -3.14 2.22
CA ASP A 129 -21.15 -1.89 1.45
C ASP A 129 -19.79 -1.52 0.84
N PHE A 130 -18.68 -1.94 1.44
CA PHE A 130 -17.32 -1.48 1.09
C PHE A 130 -16.41 -2.54 0.50
N LYS A 131 -16.71 -3.84 0.65
CA LYS A 131 -15.87 -4.94 0.14
C LYS A 131 -15.58 -4.84 -1.36
N ASP A 132 -16.56 -4.41 -2.15
CA ASP A 132 -16.47 -4.33 -3.61
C ASP A 132 -15.95 -2.97 -4.09
N ARG A 133 -15.75 -2.01 -3.18
CA ARG A 133 -15.32 -0.63 -3.47
C ARG A 133 -13.82 -0.43 -3.38
N ARG A 134 -13.05 -1.53 -3.30
CA ARG A 134 -11.60 -1.48 -3.31
C ARG A 134 -11.12 -0.86 -4.62
N GLY A 135 -10.25 0.14 -4.54
CA GLY A 135 -9.77 0.85 -5.72
C GLY A 135 -10.48 2.18 -5.98
N GLU A 136 -11.51 2.52 -5.22
CA GLU A 136 -12.20 3.80 -5.35
C GLU A 136 -11.55 4.90 -4.50
N ILE A 137 -11.78 6.15 -4.90
CA ILE A 137 -11.50 7.32 -4.07
C ILE A 137 -12.72 7.62 -3.21
N ILE A 138 -12.48 7.82 -1.92
CA ILE A 138 -13.51 8.26 -0.98
C ILE A 138 -13.14 9.56 -0.30
N ASN A 139 -14.16 10.38 -0.09
CA ASN A 139 -14.05 11.64 0.61
C ASN A 139 -14.41 11.44 2.08
N GLY A 140 -13.61 12.01 2.97
CA GLY A 140 -13.89 12.00 4.40
C GLY A 140 -13.37 13.23 5.12
N ILE A 141 -13.61 13.27 6.43
CA ILE A 141 -13.17 14.35 7.32
C ILE A 141 -12.25 13.76 8.37
N VAL A 142 -11.08 14.37 8.55
CA VAL A 142 -10.12 13.98 9.58
C VAL A 142 -10.75 14.18 10.96
N GLN A 143 -10.94 13.10 11.70
CA GLN A 143 -11.65 13.11 12.96
C GLN A 143 -10.69 13.12 14.15
N ARG A 144 -9.63 12.31 14.11
CA ARG A 144 -8.61 12.24 15.16
C ARG A 144 -7.32 11.59 14.65
N PHE A 145 -6.27 11.66 15.46
CA PHE A 145 -5.00 10.98 15.23
C PHE A 145 -4.81 9.91 16.31
N ASP A 146 -4.50 8.69 15.91
CA ASP A 146 -4.27 7.56 16.83
C ASP A 146 -2.93 6.90 16.51
N ARG A 147 -1.97 6.97 17.44
CA ARG A 147 -0.61 6.37 17.29
C ARG A 147 0.09 6.69 15.94
N GLY A 148 -0.18 7.87 15.39
CA GLY A 148 0.35 8.33 14.10
C GLY A 148 -0.55 8.03 12.90
N SER A 149 -1.54 7.15 13.02
CA SER A 149 -2.58 6.94 12.01
C SER A 149 -3.60 8.08 12.04
N ILE A 150 -4.14 8.44 10.86
CA ILE A 150 -5.20 9.43 10.73
C ILE A 150 -6.53 8.67 10.65
N VAL A 151 -7.44 8.95 11.58
CA VAL A 151 -8.80 8.40 11.54
C VAL A 151 -9.68 9.37 10.78
N VAL A 152 -10.30 8.87 9.72
CA VAL A 152 -11.12 9.64 8.77
C VAL A 152 -12.56 9.20 8.90
N ASN A 153 -13.45 10.14 9.19
CA ASN A 153 -14.89 9.90 9.21
C ASN A 153 -15.44 9.95 7.78
N LEU A 154 -16.11 8.87 7.36
CA LEU A 154 -16.78 8.71 6.06
C LEU A 154 -18.29 8.96 6.15
N GLY A 155 -18.79 9.44 7.29
CA GLY A 155 -20.20 9.66 7.58
C GLY A 155 -20.89 8.44 8.19
N ARG A 156 -20.80 7.28 7.53
CA ARG A 156 -21.40 6.01 8.01
C ARG A 156 -20.44 5.16 8.85
N THR A 157 -19.13 5.28 8.61
CA THR A 157 -18.09 4.52 9.30
C THR A 157 -16.80 5.34 9.38
N GLU A 158 -15.84 4.85 10.14
CA GLU A 158 -14.48 5.38 10.23
C GLU A 158 -13.53 4.56 9.35
N ALA A 159 -12.58 5.26 8.72
CA ALA A 159 -11.49 4.66 7.98
C ALA A 159 -10.15 5.07 8.60
N GLU A 160 -9.14 4.23 8.44
CA GLU A 160 -7.79 4.50 8.93
C GLU A 160 -6.86 4.78 7.75
N LEU A 161 -6.08 5.87 7.85
CA LEU A 161 -4.95 6.15 6.99
C LEU A 161 -3.66 5.95 7.79
N PRO A 162 -3.01 4.77 7.69
CA PRO A 162 -1.83 4.43 8.49
C PRO A 162 -0.58 5.20 8.05
N PRO A 163 0.43 5.38 8.93
CA PRO A 163 1.63 6.19 8.63
C PRO A 163 2.37 5.80 7.34
N LYS A 164 2.42 4.51 7.01
CA LYS A 164 3.07 4.00 5.79
C LYS A 164 2.36 4.45 4.50
N GLU A 165 1.06 4.71 4.61
CA GLU A 165 0.20 5.11 3.51
C GLU A 165 -0.05 6.62 3.48
N GLN A 166 0.57 7.37 4.40
CA GLN A 166 0.56 8.83 4.45
C GLN A 166 1.72 9.40 3.62
N VAL A 167 1.48 10.54 2.98
CA VAL A 167 2.53 11.27 2.26
C VAL A 167 3.26 12.17 3.25
N PRO A 168 4.59 12.03 3.44
CA PRO A 168 5.32 12.75 4.49
C PRO A 168 5.23 14.28 4.44
N LYS A 169 5.00 14.87 3.25
CA LYS A 169 4.86 16.32 3.08
C LYS A 169 3.43 16.84 3.28
N GLU A 170 2.45 15.96 3.35
CA GLU A 170 1.06 16.35 3.60
C GLU A 170 0.85 16.51 5.12
N SER A 171 0.34 17.65 5.54
CA SER A 171 -0.08 17.87 6.93
C SER A 171 -1.60 18.04 6.98
N TYR A 172 -2.22 17.33 7.91
CA TYR A 172 -3.66 17.37 8.15
C TYR A 172 -3.93 17.84 9.58
N LYS A 173 -5.04 18.54 9.76
CA LYS A 173 -5.61 18.91 11.05
C LYS A 173 -6.98 18.26 11.24
N GLN A 174 -7.42 18.18 12.49
CA GLN A 174 -8.78 17.76 12.79
C GLN A 174 -9.79 18.69 12.11
N GLY A 175 -10.78 18.11 11.44
CA GLY A 175 -11.78 18.83 10.66
C GLY A 175 -11.40 19.04 9.18
N ASP A 176 -10.15 18.77 8.78
CA ASP A 176 -9.76 18.87 7.38
C ASP A 176 -10.47 17.81 6.53
N ARG A 177 -10.82 18.18 5.31
CA ARG A 177 -11.30 17.23 4.31
C ARG A 177 -10.11 16.50 3.69
N ILE A 178 -10.26 15.20 3.50
CA ILE A 178 -9.24 14.35 2.90
C ILE A 178 -9.88 13.39 1.90
N ARG A 179 -9.26 13.24 0.73
CA ARG A 179 -9.62 12.19 -0.23
C ARG A 179 -8.58 11.07 -0.15
N GLY A 180 -9.03 9.85 0.14
CA GLY A 180 -8.19 8.67 0.25
C GLY A 180 -8.57 7.62 -0.78
N TYR A 181 -7.59 6.87 -1.27
CA TYR A 181 -7.81 5.67 -2.07
C TYR A 181 -8.09 4.49 -1.15
N ILE A 182 -9.16 3.72 -1.39
CA ILE A 182 -9.46 2.52 -0.59
C ILE A 182 -8.45 1.43 -0.99
N LEU A 183 -7.44 1.22 -0.13
CA LEU A 183 -6.39 0.23 -0.36
C LEU A 183 -6.93 -1.19 -0.16
N GLU A 184 -7.65 -1.39 0.94
CA GLU A 184 -8.28 -2.65 1.31
C GLU A 184 -9.33 -2.43 2.41
N VAL A 185 -10.22 -3.41 2.55
CA VAL A 185 -11.24 -3.46 3.61
C VAL A 185 -11.02 -4.77 4.37
N ARG A 186 -10.66 -4.67 5.64
CA ARG A 186 -10.37 -5.83 6.50
C ARG A 186 -11.47 -6.03 7.52
N GLN A 187 -11.87 -7.27 7.77
CA GLN A 187 -12.80 -7.59 8.85
C GLN A 187 -12.02 -7.96 10.11
N PHE A 188 -12.07 -7.12 11.15
CA PHE A 188 -11.50 -7.43 12.45
C PHE A 188 -12.60 -7.81 13.45
N SER A 189 -12.23 -8.50 14.52
CA SER A 189 -13.13 -8.82 15.65
C SER A 189 -13.76 -7.58 16.30
N ARG A 190 -13.20 -6.40 16.08
CA ARG A 190 -13.72 -5.10 16.55
C ARG A 190 -14.52 -4.32 15.50
N GLY A 191 -14.69 -4.84 14.29
CA GLY A 191 -15.43 -4.23 13.17
C GLY A 191 -14.64 -4.21 11.85
N PRO A 192 -15.29 -3.89 10.71
CA PRO A 192 -14.59 -3.67 9.46
C PRO A 192 -13.73 -2.43 9.57
N GLN A 193 -12.50 -2.55 9.10
CA GLN A 193 -11.55 -1.47 9.03
C GLN A 193 -11.25 -1.19 7.57
N ILE A 194 -11.63 0.01 7.14
CA ILE A 194 -11.32 0.52 5.80
C ILE A 194 -9.96 1.18 5.89
N ILE A 195 -8.99 0.65 5.14
CA ILE A 195 -7.64 1.19 5.08
C ILE A 195 -7.53 2.08 3.86
N LEU A 196 -7.23 3.35 4.09
CA LEU A 196 -7.01 4.34 3.05
C LEU A 196 -5.53 4.44 2.71
N SER A 197 -5.25 4.90 1.50
CA SER A 197 -3.91 5.29 1.07
C SER A 197 -3.90 6.64 0.37
N ARG A 198 -2.85 7.41 0.68
CA ARG A 198 -2.46 8.65 0.00
C ARG A 198 -1.20 8.48 -0.85
N THR A 199 -0.45 7.39 -0.65
CA THR A 199 0.81 7.10 -1.35
C THR A 199 0.63 6.20 -2.58
N HIS A 200 -0.43 5.38 -2.62
CA HIS A 200 -0.63 4.41 -3.69
C HIS A 200 -0.70 5.06 -5.09
N PRO A 201 -0.06 4.49 -6.13
CA PRO A 201 -0.09 5.04 -7.50
C PRO A 201 -1.49 5.19 -8.08
N ASN A 202 -2.38 4.22 -7.84
CA ASN A 202 -3.76 4.24 -8.36
C ASN A 202 -4.61 5.39 -7.80
N LEU A 203 -4.22 6.03 -6.70
CA LEU A 203 -4.86 7.27 -6.28
C LEU A 203 -4.76 8.32 -7.39
N LEU A 204 -3.60 8.44 -8.05
CA LEU A 204 -3.43 9.36 -9.16
C LEU A 204 -4.34 8.99 -10.33
N SER A 205 -4.38 7.71 -10.70
CA SER A 205 -5.24 7.23 -11.79
C SER A 205 -6.71 7.55 -11.54
N ALA A 206 -7.20 7.23 -10.34
CA ALA A 206 -8.60 7.48 -9.98
C ALA A 206 -8.91 8.98 -9.83
N LEU A 207 -7.93 9.84 -9.50
CA LEU A 207 -8.12 11.29 -9.51
C LEU A 207 -8.29 11.81 -10.94
N PHE A 208 -7.49 11.31 -11.88
CA PHE A 208 -7.62 11.64 -13.29
C PHE A 208 -8.91 11.12 -13.90
N GLU A 209 -9.34 9.90 -13.56
CA GLU A 209 -10.62 9.35 -14.01
C GLU A 209 -11.82 10.21 -13.57
N ASN A 210 -11.77 10.77 -12.34
CA ASN A 210 -12.80 11.70 -11.86
C ASN A 210 -12.73 13.10 -12.51
N GLU A 211 -11.54 13.57 -12.91
CA GLU A 211 -11.33 14.92 -13.44
C GLU A 211 -11.47 15.00 -14.98
N VAL A 212 -11.22 13.88 -15.68
CA VAL A 212 -11.14 13.80 -17.15
C VAL A 212 -12.24 12.87 -17.68
N PRO A 213 -13.35 13.40 -18.21
CA PRO A 213 -14.47 12.61 -18.73
C PRO A 213 -14.05 11.57 -19.77
N GLU A 214 -13.10 11.93 -20.63
CA GLU A 214 -12.58 11.08 -21.71
C GLU A 214 -11.92 9.80 -21.17
N ILE A 215 -11.42 9.81 -19.93
CA ILE A 215 -10.90 8.61 -19.25
C ILE A 215 -12.05 7.74 -18.74
N GLY A 216 -13.06 8.34 -18.11
CA GLY A 216 -14.25 7.61 -17.63
C GLY A 216 -15.08 6.97 -18.75
N GLU A 217 -15.09 7.58 -19.93
CA GLU A 217 -15.71 7.03 -21.15
C GLU A 217 -14.83 5.97 -21.85
N GLY A 218 -13.57 5.82 -21.43
CA GLY A 218 -12.62 4.86 -22.01
C GLY A 218 -12.05 5.26 -23.37
N ILE A 219 -12.21 6.52 -23.79
CA ILE A 219 -11.61 7.09 -25.02
C ILE A 219 -10.11 7.25 -24.80
N VAL A 220 -9.74 7.87 -23.68
CA VAL A 220 -8.36 7.99 -23.20
C VAL A 220 -8.12 6.93 -22.14
N GLN A 221 -7.00 6.22 -22.23
CA GLN A 221 -6.62 5.17 -21.30
C GLN A 221 -5.33 5.53 -20.59
N ILE A 222 -5.30 5.34 -19.27
CA ILE A 222 -4.08 5.43 -18.49
C ILE A 222 -3.37 4.09 -18.62
N MET A 223 -2.24 4.08 -19.33
CA MET A 223 -1.47 2.88 -19.61
C MET A 223 -0.56 2.51 -18.44
N GLN A 224 0.11 3.51 -17.85
CA GLN A 224 1.04 3.28 -16.74
C GLN A 224 1.16 4.52 -15.86
N VAL A 225 1.45 4.30 -14.58
CA VAL A 225 1.69 5.35 -13.59
C VAL A 225 2.95 5.05 -12.81
N SER A 226 3.80 6.05 -12.67
CA SER A 226 4.99 6.03 -11.84
C SER A 226 4.96 7.22 -10.89
N ARG A 227 5.10 6.98 -9.59
CA ARG A 227 4.84 8.01 -8.57
C ARG A 227 5.88 7.97 -7.46
N GLU A 228 6.40 9.15 -7.11
CA GLU A 228 7.11 9.43 -5.87
C GLU A 228 6.24 10.38 -5.02
N PRO A 229 5.44 9.84 -4.06
CA PRO A 229 4.36 10.59 -3.42
C PRO A 229 4.82 11.87 -2.72
N GLY A 230 4.10 12.96 -2.94
CA GLY A 230 4.42 14.29 -2.40
C GLY A 230 5.60 14.98 -3.08
N SER A 231 6.10 14.44 -4.19
CA SER A 231 7.15 15.09 -4.98
C SER A 231 6.79 15.19 -6.45
N ARG A 232 6.79 14.06 -7.16
CA ARG A 232 6.59 14.03 -8.60
C ARG A 232 6.01 12.69 -9.05
N ALA A 233 5.17 12.74 -10.06
CA ALA A 233 4.63 11.57 -10.74
C ALA A 233 4.73 11.73 -12.27
N LYS A 234 4.77 10.59 -12.96
CA LYS A 234 4.59 10.50 -14.41
C LYS A 234 3.41 9.59 -14.70
N ILE A 235 2.59 9.98 -15.66
CA ILE A 235 1.44 9.21 -16.14
C ILE A 235 1.53 9.07 -17.66
N ALA A 236 1.45 7.83 -18.14
CA ALA A 236 1.47 7.50 -19.56
C ALA A 236 0.04 7.24 -20.03
N VAL A 237 -0.40 7.99 -21.05
CA VAL A 237 -1.76 7.95 -21.57
C VAL A 237 -1.78 7.65 -23.07
N SER A 238 -2.80 6.93 -23.51
CA SER A 238 -3.06 6.64 -24.93
C SER A 238 -4.52 6.94 -25.25
N SER A 239 -4.82 7.28 -26.51
CA SER A 239 -6.20 7.44 -26.98
C SER A 239 -6.55 6.30 -27.93
N ARG A 240 -7.77 5.78 -27.80
CA ARG A 240 -8.35 4.85 -28.78
C ARG A 240 -8.91 5.57 -30.01
N ASP A 241 -9.17 6.86 -29.87
CA ASP A 241 -9.63 7.73 -30.94
C ASP A 241 -8.47 8.60 -31.46
N SER A 242 -8.22 8.54 -32.76
CA SER A 242 -7.17 9.32 -33.43
C SER A 242 -7.43 10.82 -33.43
N ASP A 243 -8.70 11.24 -33.29
CA ASP A 243 -9.09 12.65 -33.27
C ASP A 243 -8.95 13.28 -31.88
N VAL A 244 -8.63 12.48 -30.86
CA VAL A 244 -8.49 12.91 -29.46
C VAL A 244 -7.03 12.84 -29.03
N ASP A 245 -6.44 13.99 -28.71
CA ASP A 245 -5.13 14.06 -28.07
C ASP A 245 -5.23 13.65 -26.59
N PRO A 246 -4.63 12.52 -26.17
CA PRO A 246 -4.75 12.03 -24.80
C PRO A 246 -4.04 12.95 -23.79
N VAL A 247 -2.95 13.63 -24.18
CA VAL A 247 -2.24 14.56 -23.28
C VAL A 247 -3.07 15.82 -23.10
N GLY A 248 -3.53 16.42 -24.20
CA GLY A 248 -4.41 17.59 -24.20
C GLY A 248 -5.69 17.37 -23.39
N ALA A 249 -6.33 16.20 -23.50
CA ALA A 249 -7.50 15.84 -22.70
C ALA A 249 -7.20 15.83 -21.20
N CYS A 250 -6.06 15.25 -20.79
CA CYS A 250 -5.66 15.19 -19.38
C CYS A 250 -5.23 16.57 -18.81
N VAL A 251 -4.56 17.39 -19.63
CA VAL A 251 -4.09 18.72 -19.24
C VAL A 251 -5.27 19.70 -19.14
N GLY A 252 -6.19 19.66 -20.12
CA GLY A 252 -7.30 20.58 -20.25
C GLY A 252 -6.87 22.01 -20.61
N MET A 253 -7.84 22.91 -20.78
CA MET A 253 -7.56 24.31 -21.14
C MET A 253 -6.59 24.96 -20.15
N LYS A 254 -5.42 25.39 -20.64
CA LYS A 254 -4.34 26.00 -19.85
C LYS A 254 -3.92 25.17 -18.63
N GLY A 255 -4.03 23.85 -18.69
CA GLY A 255 -3.64 22.97 -17.59
C GLY A 255 -4.66 22.88 -16.45
N ARG A 256 -5.88 23.39 -16.60
CA ARG A 256 -6.84 23.47 -15.49
C ARG A 256 -7.14 22.11 -14.85
N ARG A 257 -7.27 21.04 -15.64
CA ARG A 257 -7.59 19.69 -15.13
C ARG A 257 -6.42 19.11 -14.36
N VAL A 258 -5.23 19.07 -14.96
CA VAL A 258 -4.03 18.60 -14.26
C VAL A 258 -3.73 19.43 -13.00
N GLN A 259 -3.94 20.75 -13.02
CA GLN A 259 -3.74 21.59 -11.84
C GLN A 259 -4.73 21.28 -10.71
N ALA A 260 -5.96 20.88 -11.01
CA ALA A 260 -6.92 20.43 -9.99
C ALA A 260 -6.42 19.16 -9.28
N VAL A 261 -5.84 18.21 -10.04
CA VAL A 261 -5.22 16.99 -9.48
C VAL A 261 -3.95 17.32 -8.69
N VAL A 262 -3.07 18.19 -9.20
CA VAL A 262 -1.87 18.68 -8.49
C VAL A 262 -2.25 19.33 -7.15
N GLN A 263 -3.31 20.15 -7.15
CA GLN A 263 -3.79 20.81 -5.94
C GLN A 263 -4.32 19.81 -4.91
N GLU A 264 -5.02 18.76 -5.36
CA GLU A 264 -5.46 17.67 -4.50
C GLU A 264 -4.30 16.88 -3.88
N LEU A 265 -3.21 16.70 -4.63
CA LEU A 265 -1.98 16.08 -4.14
C LEU A 265 -1.04 17.09 -3.44
N ARG A 266 -1.58 18.23 -3.00
CA ARG A 266 -0.88 19.30 -2.26
C ARG A 266 0.42 19.77 -2.93
N GLY A 267 0.42 19.88 -4.26
CA GLY A 267 1.54 20.41 -5.04
C GLY A 267 2.52 19.35 -5.57
N GLU A 268 2.15 18.06 -5.53
CA GLU A 268 2.88 17.02 -6.26
C GLU A 268 2.93 17.34 -7.77
N LYS A 269 4.13 17.41 -8.36
CA LYS A 269 4.28 17.71 -9.79
C LYS A 269 3.89 16.51 -10.64
N ILE A 270 3.09 16.71 -11.68
CA ILE A 270 2.63 15.61 -12.54
C ILE A 270 3.07 15.88 -13.97
N ASP A 271 3.81 14.95 -14.56
CA ASP A 271 4.11 14.94 -16.00
C ASP A 271 3.18 13.95 -16.70
N ILE A 272 2.48 14.40 -17.74
CA ILE A 272 1.62 13.55 -18.56
C ILE A 272 2.34 13.34 -19.90
N VAL A 273 2.53 12.07 -20.28
CA VAL A 273 3.29 11.69 -21.48
C VAL A 273 2.46 10.75 -22.36
N THR A 274 2.67 10.81 -23.66
CA THR A 274 2.01 9.92 -24.62
C THR A 274 2.64 8.54 -24.57
N TRP A 275 1.85 7.51 -24.29
CA TRP A 275 2.28 6.12 -24.40
C TRP A 275 2.43 5.73 -25.89
N ASN A 276 3.44 4.91 -26.19
CA ASN A 276 3.65 4.39 -27.54
C ASN A 276 3.96 2.89 -27.48
N PRO A 277 3.47 2.07 -28.42
CA PRO A 277 3.86 0.66 -28.51
C PRO A 277 5.34 0.47 -28.87
N ASP A 278 5.94 1.43 -29.59
CA ASP A 278 7.38 1.48 -29.84
C ASP A 278 8.11 1.99 -28.60
N GLN A 279 8.90 1.10 -27.97
CA GLN A 279 9.58 1.36 -26.70
C GLN A 279 10.57 2.53 -26.79
N ALA A 280 11.28 2.67 -27.91
CA ALA A 280 12.22 3.77 -28.09
C ALA A 280 11.48 5.11 -28.09
N LYS A 281 10.35 5.19 -28.82
CA LYS A 281 9.49 6.39 -28.80
C LYS A 281 8.87 6.63 -27.42
N PHE A 282 8.46 5.57 -26.72
CA PHE A 282 7.85 5.71 -25.40
C PHE A 282 8.86 6.24 -24.36
N ILE A 283 10.12 5.81 -24.42
CA ILE A 283 11.19 6.33 -23.55
C ILE A 283 11.51 7.79 -23.86
N CYS A 284 11.54 8.17 -25.13
CA CYS A 284 11.63 9.58 -25.53
C CYS A 284 10.53 10.43 -24.87
N ASN A 285 9.29 9.94 -24.90
CA ASN A 285 8.18 10.63 -24.25
C ASN A 285 8.32 10.62 -22.72
N ALA A 286 8.77 9.52 -22.11
CA ALA A 286 8.87 9.36 -20.66
C ALA A 286 9.94 10.27 -20.01
N LEU A 287 11.05 10.52 -20.71
CA LEU A 287 12.13 11.39 -20.26
C LEU A 287 11.87 12.88 -20.49
N ALA A 288 10.76 13.24 -21.17
CA ALA A 288 10.32 14.62 -21.32
C ALA A 288 10.35 15.36 -19.96
N PRO A 289 10.85 16.61 -19.93
CA PRO A 289 11.06 17.52 -21.06
C PRO A 289 12.43 17.46 -21.78
N ALA A 290 13.33 16.54 -21.41
CA ALA A 290 14.65 16.47 -22.05
C ALA A 290 14.55 15.93 -23.48
N GLU A 291 15.26 16.56 -24.42
CA GLU A 291 15.34 16.10 -25.81
C GLU A 291 16.43 15.04 -25.97
N ILE A 292 16.05 13.92 -26.60
CA ILE A 292 16.94 12.76 -26.78
C ILE A 292 17.52 12.77 -28.20
N ILE A 293 18.83 12.55 -28.29
CA ILE A 293 19.54 12.46 -29.56
C ILE A 293 19.47 11.04 -30.12
N ARG A 294 19.73 10.03 -29.27
CA ARG A 294 19.67 8.61 -29.64
C ARG A 294 19.29 7.75 -28.44
N VAL A 295 18.72 6.59 -28.75
CA VAL A 295 18.43 5.51 -27.80
C VAL A 295 19.05 4.24 -28.37
N ILE A 296 19.83 3.55 -27.55
CA ILE A 296 20.45 2.27 -27.86
C ILE A 296 19.78 1.25 -26.97
N VAL A 297 19.22 0.20 -27.58
CA VAL A 297 18.45 -0.82 -26.90
C VAL A 297 19.31 -2.04 -26.68
N ASP A 298 19.41 -2.47 -25.42
CA ASP A 298 19.99 -3.75 -25.05
C ASP A 298 18.85 -4.67 -24.57
N GLU A 299 18.38 -5.51 -25.48
CA GLU A 299 17.29 -6.46 -25.20
C GLU A 299 17.71 -7.57 -24.23
N ALA A 300 19.00 -7.92 -24.19
CA ALA A 300 19.50 -9.00 -23.34
C ALA A 300 19.47 -8.60 -21.86
N ASN A 301 19.89 -7.37 -21.55
CA ASN A 301 19.94 -6.84 -20.19
C ASN A 301 18.67 -6.04 -19.79
N HIS A 302 17.68 -5.94 -20.68
CA HIS A 302 16.48 -5.14 -20.50
C HIS A 302 16.81 -3.69 -20.06
N SER A 303 17.82 -3.13 -20.72
CA SER A 303 18.35 -1.79 -20.47
C SER A 303 18.37 -0.97 -21.76
N MET A 304 18.33 0.35 -21.61
CA MET A 304 18.51 1.28 -22.71
C MET A 304 19.48 2.37 -22.33
N GLU A 305 20.45 2.61 -23.19
CA GLU A 305 21.34 3.75 -23.09
C GLU A 305 20.74 4.91 -23.90
N VAL A 306 20.57 6.03 -23.23
CA VAL A 306 19.95 7.23 -23.76
C VAL A 306 21.00 8.32 -23.82
N VAL A 307 21.27 8.83 -25.03
CA VAL A 307 22.22 9.93 -25.19
C VAL A 307 21.46 11.23 -25.42
N VAL A 308 21.83 12.23 -24.63
CA VAL A 308 21.27 13.58 -24.67
C VAL A 308 22.38 14.60 -24.88
N ALA A 309 22.01 15.80 -25.32
CA ALA A 309 22.97 16.90 -25.35
C ALA A 309 23.48 17.21 -23.93
N ASP A 310 24.74 17.64 -23.80
CA ASP A 310 25.38 17.82 -22.49
C ASP A 310 24.67 18.86 -21.60
N ASP A 311 24.00 19.85 -22.21
CA ASP A 311 23.17 20.84 -21.51
C ASP A 311 21.84 20.25 -21.02
N GLN A 312 21.33 19.20 -21.68
CA GLN A 312 20.11 18.48 -21.32
C GLN A 312 20.36 17.35 -20.31
N LEU A 313 21.61 16.92 -20.09
CA LEU A 313 21.95 15.81 -19.20
C LEU A 313 21.38 15.97 -17.78
N SER A 314 21.55 17.15 -17.19
CA SER A 314 21.03 17.47 -15.86
C SER A 314 19.50 17.42 -15.80
N LEU A 315 18.83 17.85 -16.88
CA LEU A 315 17.38 17.83 -16.99
C LEU A 315 16.85 16.39 -17.15
N ALA A 316 17.52 15.59 -17.97
CA ALA A 316 17.20 14.20 -18.23
C ALA A 316 17.32 13.34 -16.97
N ILE A 317 18.43 13.46 -16.22
CA ILE A 317 18.63 12.78 -14.93
C ILE A 317 17.62 13.31 -13.89
N GLY A 318 17.48 14.64 -13.84
CA GLY A 318 16.66 15.33 -12.84
C GLY A 318 17.29 15.33 -11.45
N ARG A 319 16.65 16.06 -10.52
CA ARG A 319 17.17 16.23 -9.15
C ARG A 319 17.30 14.88 -8.44
N ARG A 320 18.53 14.48 -8.08
CA ARG A 320 18.85 13.16 -7.47
C ARG A 320 18.39 11.96 -8.31
N GLY A 321 18.40 12.08 -9.64
CA GLY A 321 17.97 11.01 -10.54
C GLY A 321 16.46 10.78 -10.58
N GLN A 322 15.65 11.69 -10.03
CA GLN A 322 14.20 11.50 -9.93
C GLN A 322 13.52 11.31 -11.30
N ASN A 323 13.97 12.03 -12.34
CA ASN A 323 13.31 11.97 -13.64
C ASN A 323 13.56 10.61 -14.33
N VAL A 324 14.83 10.19 -14.38
CA VAL A 324 15.24 8.86 -14.88
C VAL A 324 14.56 7.74 -14.09
N ARG A 325 14.52 7.81 -12.75
CA ARG A 325 13.90 6.76 -11.94
C ARG A 325 12.39 6.65 -12.19
N LEU A 326 11.70 7.79 -12.34
CA LEU A 326 10.28 7.80 -12.67
C LEU A 326 10.04 7.24 -14.07
N ALA A 327 10.85 7.62 -15.06
CA ALA A 327 10.76 7.14 -16.44
C ALA A 327 11.08 5.63 -16.55
N SER A 328 12.09 5.16 -15.83
CA SER A 328 12.44 3.73 -15.74
C SER A 328 11.29 2.91 -15.16
N ARG A 329 10.69 3.32 -14.03
CA ARG A 329 9.49 2.66 -13.48
C ARG A 329 8.25 2.76 -14.38
N LEU A 330 8.13 3.84 -15.15
CA LEU A 330 7.01 4.08 -16.08
C LEU A 330 7.11 3.24 -17.35
N THR A 331 8.32 2.89 -17.78
CA THR A 331 8.56 2.12 -19.01
C THR A 331 8.84 0.65 -18.71
N GLY A 332 9.28 0.35 -17.48
CA GLY A 332 9.77 -0.97 -17.09
C GLY A 332 11.23 -1.23 -17.46
N TRP A 333 11.91 -0.31 -18.14
CA TRP A 333 13.29 -0.46 -18.61
C TRP A 333 14.30 0.17 -17.67
N ASN A 334 15.50 -0.41 -17.58
CA ASN A 334 16.63 0.24 -16.93
C ASN A 334 17.19 1.30 -17.88
N LEU A 335 17.19 2.57 -17.45
CA LEU A 335 17.61 3.68 -18.30
C LEU A 335 18.95 4.21 -17.81
N ASP A 336 19.97 4.16 -18.66
CA ASP A 336 21.22 4.87 -18.46
C ASP A 336 21.23 6.13 -19.32
N VAL A 337 21.65 7.26 -18.76
CA VAL A 337 21.59 8.56 -19.45
C VAL A 337 22.97 9.19 -19.50
N THR A 338 23.47 9.36 -20.70
CA THR A 338 24.84 9.82 -20.97
C THR A 338 24.82 11.09 -21.83
N GLY A 339 25.74 12.02 -21.55
CA GLY A 339 25.95 13.20 -22.38
C GLY A 339 26.66 12.84 -23.69
N GLU A 340 26.34 13.55 -24.78
CA GLU A 340 26.93 13.30 -26.10
C GLU A 340 28.46 13.32 -26.08
N THR A 341 29.08 14.25 -25.35
CA THR A 341 30.55 14.32 -25.26
C THR A 341 31.11 13.07 -24.60
N ASN A 342 30.52 12.63 -23.49
CA ASN A 342 30.98 11.45 -22.77
C ASN A 342 30.78 10.18 -23.63
N TYR A 343 29.62 10.05 -24.26
CA TYR A 343 29.32 8.94 -25.16
C TYR A 343 30.35 8.83 -26.30
N ASN A 344 30.67 9.95 -26.96
CA ASN A 344 31.67 9.96 -28.03
C ASN A 344 33.09 9.63 -27.50
N GLN A 345 33.42 10.04 -26.28
CA GLN A 345 34.69 9.66 -25.64
C GLN A 345 34.74 8.16 -25.34
N THR A 346 33.65 7.58 -24.82
CA THR A 346 33.53 6.14 -24.57
C THR A 346 33.69 5.35 -25.85
N LEU A 347 33.03 5.75 -26.95
CA LEU A 347 33.20 5.12 -28.26
C LEU A 347 34.65 5.18 -28.74
N LYS A 348 35.31 6.34 -28.57
CA LYS A 348 36.72 6.50 -28.97
C LYS A 348 37.64 5.60 -28.15
N LYS A 349 37.44 5.54 -26.82
CA LYS A 349 38.19 4.64 -25.93
C LYS A 349 37.95 3.18 -26.25
N GLY A 350 36.70 2.80 -26.54
CA GLY A 350 36.34 1.45 -26.99
C GLY A 350 37.08 1.09 -28.28
N TYR A 351 37.07 1.96 -29.28
CA TYR A 351 37.82 1.74 -30.52
C TYR A 351 39.34 1.67 -30.28
N GLU A 352 39.90 2.54 -29.42
CA GLU A 352 41.30 2.49 -29.04
C GLU A 352 41.64 1.17 -28.30
N SER A 353 40.73 0.62 -27.51
CA SER A 353 40.92 -0.68 -26.84
C SER A 353 40.98 -1.84 -27.83
N LEU A 354 40.20 -1.82 -28.91
CA LEU A 354 40.27 -2.82 -29.97
C LEU A 354 41.64 -2.82 -30.67
N LEU A 355 42.23 -1.64 -30.89
CA LEU A 355 43.56 -1.51 -31.50
C LEU A 355 44.70 -2.05 -30.61
N GLN A 356 44.45 -2.23 -29.33
CA GLN A 356 45.42 -2.80 -28.40
C GLN A 356 45.40 -4.33 -28.38
N LEU A 357 44.40 -4.96 -28.98
CA LEU A 357 44.32 -6.42 -29.09
C LEU A 357 45.35 -6.96 -30.09
N GLU A 358 45.97 -8.08 -29.74
CA GLU A 358 47.02 -8.68 -30.54
C GLU A 358 46.47 -9.15 -31.89
N GLY A 359 47.10 -8.69 -32.98
CA GLY A 359 46.65 -9.01 -34.33
C GLY A 359 45.48 -8.15 -34.84
N VAL A 360 45.00 -7.16 -34.08
CA VAL A 360 43.97 -6.21 -34.52
C VAL A 360 44.62 -4.89 -34.98
N GLY A 361 44.86 -4.78 -36.29
CA GLY A 361 45.20 -3.49 -36.93
C GLY A 361 43.95 -2.66 -37.25
N GLU A 362 44.13 -1.41 -37.71
CA GLU A 362 43.04 -0.47 -38.03
C GLU A 362 41.91 -1.06 -38.88
N LYS A 363 42.28 -1.88 -39.88
CA LYS A 363 41.30 -2.53 -40.75
C LYS A 363 40.45 -3.56 -40.00
N ARG A 364 41.07 -4.39 -39.15
CA ARG A 364 40.37 -5.39 -38.35
C ARG A 364 39.54 -4.75 -37.23
N ALA A 365 40.03 -3.66 -36.62
CA ALA A 365 39.25 -2.89 -35.65
C ALA A 365 38.01 -2.27 -36.31
N SER A 366 38.14 -1.74 -37.53
CA SER A 366 36.99 -1.24 -38.30
C SER A 366 36.01 -2.35 -38.64
N ASP A 367 36.50 -3.52 -39.10
CA ASP A 367 35.67 -4.68 -39.39
C ASP A 367 34.93 -5.17 -38.12
N LEU A 368 35.60 -5.26 -36.97
CA LEU A 368 34.99 -5.62 -35.68
C LEU A 368 33.89 -4.61 -35.27
N TYR A 369 34.18 -3.32 -35.43
CA TYR A 369 33.25 -2.24 -35.09
C TYR A 369 31.99 -2.25 -35.98
N GLU A 370 32.14 -2.53 -37.27
CA GLU A 370 31.02 -2.68 -38.21
C GLU A 370 30.12 -3.89 -37.87
N TYR A 371 30.71 -4.95 -37.32
CA TYR A 371 29.97 -6.15 -36.89
C TYR A 371 29.40 -6.04 -35.46
N GLY A 372 29.58 -4.90 -34.79
CA GLY A 372 28.93 -4.59 -33.50
C GLY A 372 29.84 -4.71 -32.28
N PHE A 373 31.09 -5.13 -32.43
CA PHE A 373 32.07 -5.19 -31.34
C PHE A 373 32.75 -3.83 -31.21
N ARG A 374 32.34 -3.02 -30.23
CA ARG A 374 32.76 -1.61 -30.08
C ARG A 374 33.91 -1.43 -29.10
N SER A 375 34.25 -2.46 -28.34
CA SER A 375 35.31 -2.46 -27.32
C SER A 375 35.98 -3.83 -27.19
N ALA A 376 37.15 -3.87 -26.54
CA ALA A 376 37.78 -5.14 -26.17
C ALA A 376 36.89 -5.98 -25.23
N GLU A 377 36.09 -5.35 -24.39
CA GLU A 377 35.12 -6.03 -23.52
C GLU A 377 34.05 -6.77 -24.33
N ASP A 378 33.51 -6.15 -25.38
CA ASP A 378 32.56 -6.81 -26.28
C ASP A 378 33.17 -8.05 -26.95
N VAL A 379 34.46 -7.99 -27.31
CA VAL A 379 35.19 -9.12 -27.90
C VAL A 379 35.42 -10.22 -26.87
N ALA A 380 35.69 -9.89 -25.61
CA ALA A 380 35.88 -10.87 -24.54
C ALA A 380 34.60 -11.66 -24.23
N LEU A 381 33.44 -11.05 -24.39
CA LEU A 381 32.12 -11.65 -24.16
C LEU A 381 31.53 -12.36 -25.39
N ALA A 382 32.14 -12.18 -26.57
CA ALA A 382 31.68 -12.74 -27.84
C ALA A 382 31.79 -14.27 -27.91
N LEU A 383 30.94 -14.88 -28.74
CA LEU A 383 31.10 -16.28 -29.11
C LEU A 383 32.09 -16.41 -30.28
N VAL A 384 32.84 -17.53 -30.30
CA VAL A 384 33.81 -17.83 -31.37
C VAL A 384 33.15 -17.77 -32.75
N ASP A 385 31.93 -18.31 -32.86
CA ASP A 385 31.16 -18.34 -34.11
C ASP A 385 30.77 -16.94 -34.61
N GLU A 386 30.50 -16.00 -33.70
CA GLU A 386 30.13 -14.62 -34.03
C GLU A 386 31.34 -13.87 -34.62
N LEU A 387 32.52 -14.02 -34.01
CA LEU A 387 33.75 -13.43 -34.52
C LEU A 387 34.26 -14.12 -35.79
N ALA A 388 34.10 -15.45 -35.92
CA ALA A 388 34.48 -16.19 -37.11
C ALA A 388 33.61 -15.85 -38.34
N SER A 389 32.43 -15.26 -38.12
CA SER A 389 31.59 -14.74 -39.21
C SER A 389 32.18 -13.49 -39.89
N ILE A 390 33.14 -12.81 -39.24
CA ILE A 390 33.79 -11.63 -39.76
C ILE A 390 34.83 -12.04 -40.80
N LYS A 391 34.75 -11.38 -41.96
CA LYS A 391 35.61 -11.69 -43.10
C LYS A 391 37.09 -11.51 -42.75
N GLY A 392 37.83 -12.61 -42.70
CA GLY A 392 39.28 -12.61 -42.44
C GLY A 392 39.68 -13.02 -41.02
N ILE A 393 38.72 -13.49 -40.22
CA ILE A 393 38.92 -14.13 -38.91
C ILE A 393 38.59 -15.62 -39.06
N SER A 394 39.51 -16.51 -38.67
CA SER A 394 39.25 -17.96 -38.57
C SER A 394 38.72 -18.30 -37.17
N GLU A 395 38.11 -19.48 -36.99
CA GLU A 395 37.68 -19.96 -35.66
C GLU A 395 38.83 -19.93 -34.62
N GLU A 396 40.04 -20.33 -35.03
CA GLU A 396 41.24 -20.26 -34.20
C GLU A 396 41.66 -18.80 -33.90
N GLY A 397 41.55 -17.91 -34.89
CA GLY A 397 41.82 -16.48 -34.71
C GLY A 397 40.80 -15.80 -33.79
N ALA A 398 39.53 -16.18 -33.87
CA ALA A 398 38.46 -15.72 -32.99
C ALA A 398 38.69 -16.15 -31.54
N ALA A 399 39.06 -17.42 -31.32
CA ALA A 399 39.38 -17.92 -29.98
C ALA A 399 40.57 -17.17 -29.35
N ASN A 400 41.63 -16.92 -30.13
CA ASN A 400 42.80 -16.16 -29.66
C ASN A 400 42.45 -14.71 -29.32
N LEU A 401 41.60 -14.06 -30.11
CA LEU A 401 41.14 -12.69 -29.84
C LEU A 401 40.32 -12.60 -28.56
N ILE A 402 39.44 -13.56 -28.30
CA ILE A 402 38.65 -13.63 -27.05
C ILE A 402 39.58 -13.83 -25.85
N GLU A 403 40.57 -14.72 -25.95
CA GLU A 403 41.54 -14.98 -24.88
C GLU A 403 42.41 -13.75 -24.57
N ASP A 404 42.92 -13.08 -25.60
CA ASP A 404 43.69 -11.86 -25.47
C ASP A 404 42.86 -10.72 -24.84
N ALA A 405 41.62 -10.54 -25.31
CA ALA A 405 40.70 -9.56 -24.75
C ALA A 405 40.41 -9.79 -23.26
N LYS A 406 40.16 -11.05 -22.85
CA LYS A 406 39.96 -11.40 -21.43
C LYS A 406 41.19 -11.12 -20.59
N LYS A 407 42.36 -11.52 -21.08
CA LYS A 407 43.63 -11.29 -20.38
C LYS A 407 43.90 -9.80 -20.18
N ARG A 408 43.61 -8.98 -21.19
CA ARG A 408 43.77 -7.52 -21.14
C ARG A 408 42.81 -6.87 -20.14
N MET A 409 41.57 -7.36 -20.05
CA MET A 409 40.60 -6.90 -19.05
C MET A 409 41.07 -7.25 -17.63
N ASP A 410 41.59 -8.45 -17.41
CA ASP A 410 42.13 -8.86 -16.11
C ASP A 410 43.33 -7.98 -15.71
N GLU A 411 44.22 -7.66 -16.66
CA GLU A 411 45.35 -6.75 -16.45
C GLU A 411 44.92 -5.31 -16.13
N GLN A 412 43.92 -4.77 -16.83
CA GLN A 412 43.38 -3.43 -16.56
C GLN A 412 42.68 -3.34 -15.21
N THR A 413 41.91 -4.37 -14.84
CA THR A 413 41.24 -4.42 -13.52
C THR A 413 42.26 -4.42 -12.37
N LEU A 414 43.37 -5.15 -12.54
CA LEU A 414 44.46 -5.20 -11.56
C LEU A 414 45.24 -3.87 -11.48
N GLU A 415 45.39 -3.16 -12.59
CA GLU A 415 46.01 -1.83 -12.63
C GLU A 415 45.13 -0.77 -11.95
N GLU A 416 43.81 -0.80 -12.15
CA GLU A 416 42.85 0.12 -11.51
C GLU A 416 42.77 -0.07 -9.99
N ASP A 417 42.68 -1.32 -9.50
CA ASP A 417 42.72 -1.64 -8.05
C ASP A 417 44.03 -1.18 -7.40
N SER A 418 45.16 -1.31 -8.10
CA SER A 418 46.47 -0.85 -7.60
C SER A 418 46.63 0.67 -7.57
N GLY A 419 45.86 1.38 -8.40
CA GLY A 419 45.84 2.85 -8.47
C GLY A 419 44.99 3.50 -7.38
N GLU A 420 43.84 2.91 -7.04
CA GLU A 420 42.99 3.39 -5.94
C GLU A 420 43.68 3.23 -4.57
N ASP A 421 44.40 2.13 -4.35
CA ASP A 421 45.22 1.92 -3.14
C ASP A 421 46.36 2.96 -3.02
N ALA A 422 46.94 3.37 -4.15
CA ALA A 422 47.99 4.39 -4.17
C ALA A 422 47.45 5.83 -3.95
N GLU A 423 46.23 6.14 -4.38
CA GLU A 423 45.57 7.44 -4.11
C GLU A 423 45.09 7.56 -2.66
N LEU A 424 44.74 6.46 -2.01
CA LEU A 424 44.41 6.41 -0.57
C LEU A 424 45.66 6.61 0.32
N GLU A 425 46.84 6.16 -0.11
CA GLU A 425 48.11 6.37 0.61
C GLU A 425 48.72 7.78 0.40
N ALA A 426 48.33 8.50 -0.65
CA ALA A 426 48.92 9.80 -1.01
C ALA A 426 48.27 11.03 -0.33
N GLN A 427 47.23 10.88 0.49
CA GLN A 427 46.66 12.01 1.25
C GLN A 427 47.53 12.33 2.48
N PRO A 428 48.13 13.53 2.60
CA PRO A 428 48.87 13.90 3.81
C PRO A 428 47.88 14.04 4.97
N ILE A 429 48.11 13.27 6.03
CA ILE A 429 47.42 13.43 7.33
C ILE A 429 47.75 14.83 7.87
N GLN A 430 46.91 15.82 7.60
CA GLN A 430 46.91 17.06 8.36
C GLN A 430 46.28 16.79 9.73
N ALA A 431 47.10 16.40 10.69
CA ALA A 431 46.75 16.44 12.10
C ALA A 431 46.50 17.91 12.50
N LYS A 432 45.24 18.28 12.72
CA LYS A 432 44.88 19.51 13.44
C LYS A 432 45.13 19.27 14.93
N ASP A 433 46.29 19.72 15.41
CA ASP A 433 46.46 20.11 16.80
C ASP A 433 45.69 21.43 17.01
N GLU A 434 44.48 21.33 17.58
CA GLU A 434 43.83 22.48 18.22
C GLU A 434 44.13 22.42 19.72
N THR A 435 45.26 23.00 20.11
CA THR A 435 45.51 23.46 21.48
C THR A 435 44.53 24.58 21.80
N VAL A 436 43.54 24.31 22.65
CA VAL A 436 42.72 25.33 23.30
C VAL A 436 43.56 25.95 24.42
N SER A 437 44.12 27.12 24.14
CA SER A 437 44.70 28.01 25.15
C SER A 437 43.59 28.74 25.90
N GLU A 438 43.42 28.44 27.18
CA GLU A 438 42.71 29.29 28.13
C GLU A 438 43.48 30.61 28.31
N GLU A 439 42.89 31.73 27.88
CA GLU A 439 43.26 33.07 28.36
C GLU A 439 42.13 33.63 29.23
N ILE A 440 42.44 33.74 30.52
CA ILE A 440 41.74 34.51 31.52
C ILE A 440 42.10 35.99 31.32
N PRO A 441 41.14 36.95 31.32
CA PRO A 441 41.45 38.31 31.68
C PRO A 441 41.03 38.55 33.14
N HIS A 442 42.02 38.84 33.98
CA HIS A 442 41.84 39.62 35.20
C HIS A 442 41.16 40.95 34.84
N GLY A 443 40.18 41.34 35.67
CA GLY A 443 39.44 42.58 35.50
C GLY A 443 40.19 43.82 35.96
N GLU A 444 39.52 44.97 35.80
CA GLU A 444 39.64 46.14 36.65
C GLU A 444 38.49 47.12 36.36
N SER A 445 37.92 47.67 37.43
CA SER A 445 36.92 48.77 37.55
C SER A 445 35.43 48.40 37.48
#